data_AF-J3CBM2-F1
#
_entry.id   AF-J3CBM2-F1
#
_cell.length_a   1.000
_cell.length_b   1.000
_cell.length_c   1.000
_cell.angle_alpha   90.00
_cell.angle_beta   90.00
_cell.angle_gamma   90.00
#
_symmetry.space_group_name_H-M   'P 1'
#
loop_
_entity.id
_entity.type
_entity.pdbx_description
1 polymer ?
#
loop_
_entity_poly.entity_id
_entity_poly.type
_entity_poly.pdbx_seq_one_letter_code
_entity_poly.pdbx_strand_id
1 'polypeptide(L)'
;MTTLGTKLRRLRDDKKMSQTEIANILGVSQSAYNKWEADQAKPSSDNLLKISDFHNVEIKDLLEDNVGIVSNNIFKDSSVSHHIFNYAQTVNMQSPELIENIVKNQEQIFKMIELQTQLIERLLKK
;
A
#
# COMPACT_ATOMS: atom_id res chain seq x y z
N MET A 1 5.49 9.73 10.94
CA MET A 1 5.53 10.20 9.54
C MET A 1 6.29 9.16 8.74
N THR A 2 5.75 8.72 7.61
CA THR A 2 6.37 7.73 6.73
C THR A 2 7.34 8.45 5.80
N THR A 3 8.62 8.52 6.16
CA THR A 3 9.66 9.15 5.33
C THR A 3 10.21 8.18 4.29
N LEU A 4 10.90 8.70 3.27
CA LEU A 4 11.62 7.87 2.29
C LEU A 4 12.57 6.87 2.99
N GLY A 5 13.34 7.32 3.98
CA GLY A 5 14.25 6.44 4.71
C GLY A 5 13.54 5.29 5.42
N THR A 6 12.40 5.56 6.06
CA THR A 6 11.59 4.50 6.70
C THR A 6 11.02 3.49 5.69
N LYS A 7 10.66 3.94 4.48
CA LYS A 7 10.20 3.03 3.41
C LYS A 7 11.33 2.15 2.87
N LEU A 8 12.50 2.73 2.61
CA LEU A 8 13.68 1.97 2.18
C LEU A 8 14.05 0.90 3.19
N ARG A 9 14.01 1.26 4.48
CA ARG A 9 14.21 0.31 5.58
C ARG A 9 13.20 -0.83 5.55
N ARG A 10 11.90 -0.52 5.39
CA ARG A 10 10.86 -1.55 5.30
C ARG A 10 11.09 -2.48 4.11
N LEU A 11 11.33 -1.93 2.94
CA LEU A 11 11.60 -2.68 1.71
C LEU A 11 12.82 -3.60 1.82
N ARG A 12 13.87 -3.14 2.53
CA ARG A 12 15.06 -3.94 2.84
C ARG A 12 14.74 -5.07 3.84
N ASP A 13 14.01 -4.75 4.90
CA ASP A 13 13.63 -5.71 5.95
C ASP A 13 12.68 -6.80 5.40
N ASP A 14 11.76 -6.44 4.48
CA ASP A 14 10.86 -7.37 3.78
C ASP A 14 11.63 -8.43 2.97
N LYS A 15 12.82 -8.07 2.48
CA LYS A 15 13.76 -8.99 1.80
C LYS A 15 14.80 -9.63 2.72
N LYS A 16 14.76 -9.33 4.03
CA LYS A 16 15.70 -9.83 5.07
C LYS A 16 17.18 -9.55 4.75
N MET A 17 17.48 -8.38 4.19
CA MET A 17 18.84 -8.00 3.78
C MET A 17 19.48 -7.03 4.77
N SER A 18 20.79 -7.11 4.92
CA SER A 18 21.59 -6.08 5.59
C SER A 18 21.78 -4.86 4.68
N GLN A 19 22.12 -3.71 5.29
CA GLN A 19 22.44 -2.48 4.53
C GLN A 19 23.61 -2.68 3.56
N THR A 20 24.58 -3.53 3.92
CA THR A 20 25.74 -3.83 3.07
C THR A 20 25.33 -4.66 1.84
N GLU A 21 24.47 -5.67 2.02
CA GLU A 21 24.03 -6.53 0.92
C GLU A 21 23.23 -5.75 -0.11
N ILE A 22 22.26 -4.93 0.31
CA ILE A 22 21.48 -4.14 -0.63
C ILE A 22 22.30 -3.04 -1.31
N ALA A 23 23.25 -2.42 -0.58
CA ALA A 23 24.14 -1.42 -1.16
C ALA A 23 25.01 -2.04 -2.27
N ASN A 24 25.53 -3.25 -2.05
CA ASN A 24 26.28 -3.98 -3.06
C ASN A 24 25.43 -4.29 -4.31
N ILE A 25 24.17 -4.70 -4.13
CA ILE A 25 23.25 -4.98 -5.24
C ILE A 25 22.92 -3.72 -6.04
N LEU A 26 22.68 -2.60 -5.37
CA LEU A 26 22.40 -1.31 -6.01
C LEU A 26 23.65 -0.65 -6.60
N GLY A 27 24.84 -1.19 -6.32
CA GLY A 27 26.12 -0.65 -6.76
C GLY A 27 26.46 0.69 -6.10
N VAL A 28 26.15 0.83 -4.81
CA VAL A 28 26.39 2.04 -4.02
C VAL A 28 27.13 1.70 -2.73
N SER A 29 27.69 2.70 -2.05
CA SER A 29 28.37 2.46 -0.78
C SER A 29 27.36 2.19 0.34
N GLN A 30 27.71 1.30 1.28
CA GLN A 30 26.91 1.05 2.48
C GLN A 30 26.61 2.35 3.24
N SER A 31 27.59 3.26 3.32
CA SER A 31 27.42 4.58 3.95
C SER A 31 26.36 5.44 3.25
N ALA A 32 26.32 5.44 1.91
CA ALA A 32 25.30 6.17 1.17
C ALA A 32 23.90 5.61 1.45
N TYR A 33 23.76 4.28 1.40
CA TYR A 33 22.49 3.62 1.67
C TYR A 33 22.00 3.86 3.11
N ASN A 34 22.90 3.80 4.10
CA ASN A 34 22.60 4.12 5.49
C ASN A 34 22.08 5.56 5.65
N LYS A 35 22.73 6.54 5.00
CA LYS A 35 22.29 7.94 5.04
C LYS A 35 20.90 8.14 4.44
N TRP A 36 20.51 7.34 3.45
CA TRP A 36 19.16 7.37 2.90
C TRP A 36 18.14 6.81 3.89
N GLU A 37 18.41 5.67 4.52
CA GLU A 37 17.52 5.10 5.55
C GLU A 37 17.38 6.00 6.78
N ALA A 38 18.41 6.78 7.10
CA ALA A 38 18.42 7.73 8.21
C ALA A 38 17.88 9.13 7.82
N ASP A 39 17.36 9.30 6.60
CA ASP A 39 16.89 10.60 6.05
C ASP A 39 17.94 11.73 6.08
N GLN A 40 19.24 11.39 6.18
CA GLN A 40 20.36 12.33 6.22
C GLN A 40 20.79 12.78 4.82
N ALA A 41 20.47 12.00 3.80
CA ALA A 41 20.72 12.32 2.40
C ALA A 41 19.59 11.77 1.53
N LYS A 42 19.39 12.36 0.35
CA LYS A 42 18.46 11.83 -0.65
C LYS A 42 19.20 11.06 -1.74
N PRO A 43 18.68 9.91 -2.21
CA PRO A 43 19.22 9.25 -3.40
C PRO A 43 19.03 10.13 -4.64
N SER A 44 19.95 10.02 -5.60
CA SER A 44 19.79 10.63 -6.93
C SER A 44 18.68 9.93 -7.72
N SER A 45 18.23 10.56 -8.82
CA SER A 45 17.23 9.99 -9.73
C SER A 45 17.63 8.59 -10.23
N ASP A 46 18.89 8.40 -10.60
CA ASP A 46 19.40 7.09 -11.05
C ASP A 46 19.35 6.03 -9.95
N ASN A 47 19.64 6.42 -8.70
CA ASN A 47 19.56 5.50 -7.57
C ASN A 47 18.12 5.20 -7.18
N LEU A 48 17.21 6.16 -7.30
CA LEU A 48 15.77 5.93 -7.14
C LEU A 48 15.26 4.94 -8.19
N LEU A 49 15.70 5.04 -9.44
CA LEU A 49 15.34 4.08 -10.49
C LEU A 49 15.84 2.67 -10.15
N LYS A 50 17.11 2.54 -9.73
CA LYS A 50 17.65 1.24 -9.30
C LYS A 50 16.88 0.62 -8.12
N ILE A 51 16.50 1.45 -7.14
CA ILE A 51 15.71 1.01 -5.98
C ILE A 51 14.32 0.55 -6.45
N SER A 52 13.67 1.35 -7.29
CA SER A 52 12.37 1.06 -7.93
C SER A 52 12.41 -0.30 -8.65
N ASP A 53 13.39 -0.50 -9.53
CA ASP A 53 13.56 -1.73 -10.30
C ASP A 53 13.85 -2.94 -9.40
N PHE A 54 14.70 -2.77 -8.38
CA PHE A 54 15.06 -3.86 -7.47
C PHE A 54 13.89 -4.30 -6.58
N HIS A 55 13.07 -3.35 -6.12
CA HIS A 55 11.91 -3.63 -5.28
C HIS A 55 10.63 -3.86 -6.07
N ASN A 56 10.64 -3.64 -7.38
CA ASN A 56 9.47 -3.69 -8.25
C ASN A 56 8.34 -2.78 -7.73
N VAL A 57 8.69 -1.54 -7.41
CA VAL A 57 7.80 -0.48 -6.89
C VAL A 57 7.95 0.76 -7.75
N GLU A 58 6.94 1.60 -7.86
CA GLU A 58 7.06 2.84 -8.61
C GLU A 58 7.88 3.89 -7.84
N ILE A 59 8.63 4.73 -8.55
CA ILE A 59 9.35 5.87 -7.96
C ILE A 59 8.38 6.79 -7.19
N LYS A 60 7.14 6.92 -7.67
CA LYS A 60 6.08 7.69 -7.02
C LYS A 60 5.78 7.16 -5.62
N ASP A 61 5.69 5.85 -5.44
CA ASP A 61 5.42 5.22 -4.12
C ASP A 61 6.55 5.47 -3.12
N LEU A 62 7.79 5.56 -3.61
CA LEU A 62 8.95 5.91 -2.77
C LEU A 62 8.84 7.36 -2.27
N LEU A 63 8.36 8.27 -3.11
CA LEU A 63 8.32 9.72 -2.84
C LEU A 63 7.05 10.21 -2.16
N GLU A 64 5.90 9.55 -2.35
CA GLU A 64 4.61 10.01 -1.79
C GLU A 64 4.47 9.70 -0.31
N ASP A 65 4.17 10.70 0.52
CA ASP A 65 3.83 10.52 1.93
C ASP A 65 2.41 9.91 2.07
N ASN A 66 2.22 8.69 1.57
CA ASN A 66 0.96 7.98 1.69
C ASN A 66 0.71 7.63 3.15
N VAL A 67 -0.27 8.31 3.73
CA VAL A 67 -0.94 7.97 4.99
C VAL A 67 -1.40 6.51 4.86
N GLY A 68 -0.89 5.65 5.74
CA GLY A 68 -0.94 4.20 5.55
C GLY A 68 -2.34 3.65 5.33
N ILE A 69 -2.53 2.96 4.21
CA ILE A 69 -3.52 1.88 4.11
C ILE A 69 -2.71 0.60 3.99
N VAL A 70 -2.59 -0.11 5.11
CA VAL A 70 -2.02 -1.45 5.16
C VAL A 70 -2.98 -2.37 4.41
N SER A 71 -2.60 -2.84 3.23
CA SER A 71 -3.22 -4.01 2.62
C SER A 71 -2.27 -5.19 2.75
N ASN A 72 -2.48 -5.98 3.81
CA ASN A 72 -2.04 -7.37 3.83
C ASN A 72 -2.74 -8.08 2.66
N ASN A 73 -1.97 -8.56 1.68
CA ASN A 73 -2.05 -9.94 1.19
C ASN A 73 -1.06 -10.14 0.03
N ILE A 74 -0.06 -10.96 0.33
CA ILE A 74 0.95 -11.52 -0.56
C ILE A 74 0.26 -12.44 -1.57
N PHE A 75 0.39 -12.18 -2.87
CA PHE A 75 0.27 -13.22 -3.90
C PHE A 75 1.29 -12.98 -5.03
N LYS A 76 2.30 -13.87 -5.06
CA LYS A 76 3.25 -14.05 -6.16
C LYS A 76 2.59 -14.92 -7.23
N ASP A 77 2.32 -14.39 -8.40
CA ASP A 77 2.46 -15.17 -9.64
C ASP A 77 2.76 -14.28 -10.85
N SER A 78 3.80 -14.66 -11.58
CA SER A 78 4.36 -13.97 -12.75
C SER A 78 3.55 -14.34 -13.99
N SER A 79 2.75 -13.40 -14.50
CA SER A 79 2.39 -13.22 -15.94
C SER A 79 1.08 -12.43 -16.16
N VAL A 80 0.33 -12.10 -15.11
CA VAL A 80 -0.94 -11.33 -15.21
C VAL A 80 -0.79 -9.85 -14.77
N SER A 81 0.44 -9.44 -14.42
CA SER A 81 0.73 -8.15 -13.77
C SER A 81 0.54 -6.89 -14.63
N HIS A 82 0.10 -7.01 -15.89
CA HIS A 82 -0.11 -5.85 -16.77
C HIS A 82 -1.58 -5.41 -16.92
N HIS A 83 -2.56 -6.13 -16.33
CA HIS A 83 -3.97 -5.75 -16.42
C HIS A 83 -4.69 -5.53 -15.06
N ILE A 84 -4.00 -5.70 -13.93
CA ILE A 84 -4.57 -5.48 -12.58
C ILE A 84 -3.90 -4.28 -11.84
N PHE A 85 -3.02 -3.51 -12.50
CA PHE A 85 -2.49 -2.25 -11.95
C PHE A 85 -3.29 -1.00 -12.36
N ASN A 86 -4.55 -1.18 -12.77
CA ASN A 86 -5.48 -0.07 -13.04
C ASN A 86 -6.33 0.30 -11.79
N TYR A 87 -5.98 -0.19 -10.60
CA TYR A 87 -6.67 0.18 -9.35
C TYR A 87 -5.93 1.25 -8.54
N ALA A 88 -5.07 2.04 -9.18
CA ALA A 88 -5.09 3.47 -8.89
C ALA A 88 -6.12 4.13 -9.81
N GLN A 89 -7.38 3.65 -9.77
CA GLN A 89 -8.47 4.58 -9.93
C GLN A 89 -8.23 5.60 -8.81
N THR A 90 -7.91 6.84 -9.16
CA THR A 90 -8.64 7.91 -8.49
C THR A 90 -10.09 7.48 -8.67
N VAL A 91 -10.70 6.94 -7.61
CA VAL A 91 -12.10 6.53 -7.66
C VAL A 91 -12.81 7.78 -8.13
N ASN A 92 -13.22 7.78 -9.40
CA ASN A 92 -13.98 8.88 -9.91
C ASN A 92 -15.32 8.75 -9.18
N MET A 93 -15.46 9.49 -8.08
CA MET A 93 -16.69 9.61 -7.30
C MET A 93 -17.87 10.11 -8.16
N GLN A 94 -17.69 10.34 -9.46
CA GLN A 94 -18.72 10.68 -10.43
C GLN A 94 -19.18 9.53 -11.34
N SER A 95 -18.85 8.26 -11.10
CA SER A 95 -19.51 7.15 -11.83
C SER A 95 -20.87 6.84 -11.20
N PRO A 96 -22.01 7.12 -11.86
CA PRO A 96 -23.33 6.97 -11.26
C PRO A 96 -23.64 5.53 -10.83
N GLU A 97 -23.13 4.54 -11.57
CA GLU A 97 -23.33 3.11 -11.30
C GLU A 97 -22.66 2.65 -10.00
N LEU A 98 -21.47 3.16 -9.66
CA LEU A 98 -20.80 2.80 -8.41
C LEU A 98 -21.54 3.41 -7.21
N ILE A 99 -22.01 4.65 -7.33
CA ILE A 99 -22.84 5.29 -6.30
C ILE A 99 -24.11 4.47 -6.08
N GLU A 100 -24.79 4.06 -7.16
CA GLU A 100 -25.99 3.25 -7.09
C GLU A 100 -25.74 1.91 -6.38
N ASN A 101 -24.67 1.21 -6.74
CA ASN A 101 -24.32 -0.06 -6.12
C ASN A 101 -23.94 0.10 -4.63
N ILE A 102 -23.22 1.18 -4.28
CA ILE A 102 -22.89 1.50 -2.89
C ILE A 102 -24.17 1.80 -2.11
N VAL A 103 -25.07 2.63 -2.64
CA VAL A 103 -26.35 2.97 -2.00
C VAL A 103 -27.19 1.71 -1.77
N LYS A 104 -27.36 0.86 -2.79
CA LYS A 104 -28.07 -0.43 -2.65
C LYS A 104 -27.46 -1.32 -1.57
N ASN A 105 -26.14 -1.39 -1.49
CA ASN A 105 -25.47 -2.17 -0.45
C ASN A 105 -25.72 -1.59 0.96
N GLN A 106 -25.66 -0.26 1.10
CA GLN A 106 -25.96 0.41 2.38
C GLN A 106 -27.42 0.18 2.82
N GLU A 107 -28.38 0.19 1.89
CA GLU A 107 -29.79 -0.12 2.18
C GLU A 107 -29.99 -1.56 2.67
N GLN A 108 -29.29 -2.53 2.07
CA GLN A 108 -29.35 -3.93 2.50
C GLN A 108 -28.78 -4.11 3.91
N ILE A 109 -27.67 -3.46 4.21
CA ILE A 109 -27.06 -3.46 5.55
C ILE A 109 -28.02 -2.86 6.56
N PHE A 110 -28.64 -1.72 6.24
CA PHE A 110 -29.62 -1.07 7.12
C PHE A 110 -30.77 -2.00 7.48
N LYS A 111 -31.35 -2.68 6.48
CA LYS A 111 -32.44 -3.63 6.70
C LYS A 111 -32.03 -4.80 7.57
N MET A 112 -30.80 -5.30 7.40
CA MET A 112 -30.27 -6.37 8.24
C MET A 112 -30.12 -5.93 9.70
N ILE A 113 -29.59 -4.73 9.92
CA ILE A 113 -29.44 -4.14 11.27
C ILE A 113 -30.81 -4.01 11.92
N GLU A 114 -31.82 -3.49 11.21
CA GLU A 114 -33.17 -3.34 11.75
C GLU A 114 -33.78 -4.68 12.19
N LEU A 115 -33.64 -5.72 11.37
CA LEU A 115 -34.10 -7.07 11.71
C LEU A 115 -33.38 -7.63 12.94
N GLN A 116 -32.07 -7.40 13.05
CA GLN A 116 -31.29 -7.80 14.23
C GLN A 116 -31.76 -7.05 15.48
N THR A 117 -32.00 -5.74 15.39
CA THR A 117 -32.51 -4.93 16.51
C THR A 117 -33.87 -5.45 16.98
N GLN A 118 -34.80 -5.71 16.06
CA GLN A 118 -36.11 -6.25 16.40
C GLN A 118 -36.02 -7.63 17.04
N LEU A 119 -35.12 -8.50 16.56
CA LEU A 119 -34.90 -9.81 17.15
C LEU A 119 -34.36 -9.69 18.58
N ILE A 120 -33.38 -8.81 18.80
CA ILE A 120 -32.82 -8.53 20.13
C ILE A 120 -33.92 -8.03 21.07
N GLU A 121 -34.75 -7.07 20.65
CA GLU A 121 -35.86 -6.58 21.47
C GLU A 121 -36.86 -7.69 21.85
N ARG A 122 -37.18 -8.59 20.90
CA ARG A 122 -38.07 -9.73 21.19
C ARG A 122 -37.45 -10.73 22.16
N LEU A 123 -36.13 -10.92 22.09
CA LEU A 123 -35.39 -11.79 23.01
C LEU A 123 -35.26 -11.19 24.41
N LEU A 124 -35.17 -9.86 24.51
CA LEU A 124 -35.10 -9.13 25.78
C LEU A 124 -36.48 -8.92 26.45
N LYS A 125 -37.59 -9.00 25.71
CA LYS A 125 -38.97 -8.86 26.20
C LYS A 125 -39.58 -10.19 26.73
N LYS A 126 -38.76 -11.19 27.05
CA LYS A 126 -39.18 -12.48 27.62
C LYS A 126 -38.72 -12.63 29.07
#